data_AF-A0AAU3URT5-F1
#
_entry.id   AF-A0AAU3URT5-F1
#
_cell.length_a   1.000
_cell.length_b   1.000
_cell.length_c   1.000
_cell.angle_alpha   90.00
_cell.angle_beta   90.00
_cell.angle_gamma   90.00
#
_symmetry.space_group_name_H-M   'P 1'
#
loop_
_entity.id
_entity.type
_entity.pdbx_description
1 polymer ?
#
loop_
_entity_poly.entity_id
_entity_poly.type
_entity_poly.pdbx_seq_one_letter_code
_entity_poly.pdbx_strand_id
1 'polypeptide(L)'
;MRIDHRIRRSGENIRHVNTLSDVAALLPPIVVHRSNMTVIDGAHRVRAAHHTGAQWIDAVYFDGDEAQAFLLAVRLNNTHGLPLSAADRMAAAEQALTFYPDWTDYQLAQAIGLSERAIALIRKRALTLAAQSR
;
A
#
# COMPACT_ATOMS: atom_id res chain seq x y z
N MET A 1 -5.83 -10.87 -11.45
CA MET A 1 -5.02 -10.41 -10.29
C MET A 1 -5.92 -9.64 -9.36
N ARG A 2 -5.67 -9.67 -8.05
CA ARG A 2 -6.47 -8.92 -7.07
C ARG A 2 -5.86 -7.54 -6.83
N ILE A 3 -6.65 -6.47 -6.86
CA ILE A 3 -6.21 -5.15 -6.43
C ILE A 3 -6.77 -4.92 -5.04
N ASP A 4 -5.90 -4.66 -4.06
CA ASP A 4 -6.33 -4.32 -2.71
C ASP A 4 -6.59 -2.81 -2.60
N HIS A 5 -7.76 -2.46 -2.07
CA HIS A 5 -8.20 -1.08 -1.88
C HIS A 5 -7.91 -0.55 -0.47
N ARG A 6 -7.42 -1.40 0.46
CA ARG A 6 -7.15 -1.01 1.85
C ARG A 6 -6.08 0.08 1.99
N ILE A 7 -5.15 0.17 1.04
CA ILE A 7 -3.96 1.04 1.17
C ILE A 7 -4.27 2.49 0.77
N ARG A 8 -5.19 2.72 -0.17
CA ARG A 8 -5.50 4.06 -0.68
C ARG A 8 -6.98 4.36 -0.50
N ARG A 9 -7.32 5.13 0.54
CA ARG A 9 -8.69 5.49 0.92
C ARG A 9 -9.40 6.30 -0.15
N SER A 10 -8.67 7.10 -0.92
CA SER A 10 -9.25 7.88 -2.03
C SER A 10 -9.57 7.04 -3.28
N GLY A 11 -9.21 5.75 -3.29
CA GLY A 11 -9.35 4.88 -4.46
C GLY A 11 -8.44 5.26 -5.62
N GLU A 12 -8.78 4.75 -6.80
CA GLU A 12 -8.03 4.94 -8.05
C GLU A 12 -8.21 6.38 -8.60
N ASN A 13 -7.18 6.91 -9.26
CA ASN A 13 -7.22 8.24 -9.86
C ASN A 13 -7.31 8.11 -11.38
N ILE A 14 -8.50 8.34 -11.93
CA ILE A 14 -8.80 8.15 -13.36
C ILE A 14 -7.91 9.00 -14.25
N ARG A 15 -7.61 10.25 -13.87
CA ARG A 15 -6.69 11.11 -14.65
C ARG A 15 -5.30 10.49 -14.73
N HIS A 16 -4.81 9.94 -13.62
CA HIS A 16 -3.52 9.27 -13.59
C HIS A 16 -3.52 7.98 -14.42
N VAL A 17 -4.60 7.19 -14.39
CA VAL A 17 -4.74 6.01 -15.26
C VAL A 17 -4.65 6.40 -16.73
N ASN A 18 -5.36 7.45 -17.16
CA ASN A 18 -5.32 7.89 -18.56
C ASN A 18 -3.91 8.30 -19.00
N THR A 19 -3.18 9.05 -18.17
CA THR A 19 -1.78 9.41 -18.47
C THR A 19 -0.87 8.18 -18.61
N LEU A 20 -1.13 7.11 -17.85
CA LEU A 20 -0.34 5.88 -17.93
C LEU A 20 -0.70 5.02 -19.15
N SER A 21 -1.94 5.09 -19.65
CA SER A 21 -2.39 4.33 -20.82
C SER A 21 -1.56 4.64 -22.07
N ASP A 22 -1.16 5.90 -22.26
CA ASP A 22 -0.40 6.33 -23.44
C ASP A 22 1.01 5.71 -23.52
N VAL A 23 1.56 5.26 -22.40
CA VAL A 23 2.94 4.74 -22.29
C VAL A 23 3.00 3.36 -21.63
N ALA A 24 1.86 2.64 -21.55
CA ALA A 24 1.69 1.46 -20.71
C ALA A 24 2.78 0.38 -20.93
N ALA A 25 3.22 0.16 -22.18
CA ALA A 25 4.22 -0.84 -22.54
C ALA A 25 5.66 -0.49 -22.11
N LEU A 26 5.92 0.75 -21.71
CA LEU A 26 7.25 1.24 -21.29
C LEU A 26 7.36 1.41 -19.77
N LEU A 27 6.29 1.14 -19.03
CA LEU A 27 6.27 1.30 -17.59
C LEU A 27 7.03 0.15 -16.92
N PRO A 28 7.61 0.38 -15.73
CA PRO A 28 8.23 -0.69 -14.95
C PRO A 28 7.23 -1.84 -14.70
N PRO A 29 7.70 -3.04 -14.34
CA PRO A 29 6.81 -4.13 -13.97
C PRO A 29 6.01 -3.80 -12.71
N ILE A 30 4.82 -4.38 -12.59
CA ILE A 30 4.02 -4.33 -11.35
C ILE A 30 4.62 -5.27 -10.30
N VAL A 31 4.32 -5.02 -9.02
CA VAL A 31 4.75 -5.91 -7.94
C VAL A 31 3.55 -6.68 -7.41
N VAL A 32 3.71 -7.99 -7.27
CA VAL A 32 2.58 -8.91 -6.96
C VAL A 32 2.97 -9.82 -5.82
N HIS A 33 2.12 -9.90 -4.81
CA HIS A 33 2.25 -10.92 -3.77
C HIS A 33 1.90 -12.29 -4.35
N ARG A 34 2.87 -13.21 -4.35
CA ARG A 34 2.73 -14.47 -5.08
C ARG A 34 1.65 -15.38 -4.53
N SER A 35 1.56 -15.48 -3.20
CA SER A 35 0.68 -16.46 -2.55
C SER A 35 -0.81 -16.20 -2.83
N ASN A 36 -1.22 -14.93 -2.91
CA ASN A 36 -2.63 -14.54 -3.08
C ASN A 36 -2.89 -13.70 -4.33
N MET A 37 -1.88 -13.52 -5.19
CA MET A 37 -1.94 -12.79 -6.45
C MET A 37 -2.47 -11.36 -6.33
N THR A 38 -2.25 -10.72 -5.17
CA THR A 38 -2.57 -9.32 -4.93
C THR A 38 -1.50 -8.40 -5.49
N VAL A 39 -1.90 -7.35 -6.18
CA VAL A 39 -1.02 -6.26 -6.61
C VAL A 39 -0.59 -5.45 -5.39
N ILE A 40 0.71 -5.45 -5.12
CA ILE A 40 1.38 -4.68 -4.06
C ILE A 40 1.64 -3.24 -4.55
N ASP A 41 2.11 -3.10 -5.79
CA ASP A 41 2.39 -1.82 -6.43
C ASP A 41 2.05 -1.86 -7.92
N GLY A 42 1.63 -0.71 -8.46
CA GLY A 42 1.25 -0.57 -9.87
C GLY A 42 -0.22 -0.84 -10.18
N ALA A 43 -1.14 -0.66 -9.22
CA ALA A 43 -2.59 -0.81 -9.45
C ALA A 43 -3.10 0.04 -10.62
N HIS A 44 -2.68 1.32 -10.71
CA HIS A 44 -3.04 2.18 -11.85
C HIS A 44 -2.44 1.70 -13.17
N ARG A 45 -1.30 1.01 -13.16
CA ARG A 45 -0.68 0.41 -14.36
C ARG A 45 -1.46 -0.80 -14.85
N VAL A 46 -1.96 -1.64 -13.94
CA VAL A 46 -2.90 -2.73 -14.27
C VAL A 46 -4.14 -2.16 -14.93
N ARG A 47 -4.69 -1.07 -14.41
CA ARG A 47 -5.85 -0.40 -15.01
C ARG A 47 -5.54 0.18 -16.38
N ALA A 48 -4.40 0.85 -16.54
CA ALA A 48 -3.96 1.40 -17.83
C ALA A 48 -3.83 0.29 -18.88
N ALA A 49 -3.14 -0.81 -18.56
CA ALA A 49 -3.02 -1.98 -19.44
C ALA A 49 -4.39 -2.56 -19.83
N HIS A 50 -5.34 -2.63 -18.89
CA HIS A 50 -6.71 -3.02 -19.20
C HIS A 50 -7.41 -2.05 -20.17
N HIS A 51 -7.24 -0.74 -20.00
CA HIS A 51 -7.84 0.27 -20.88
C HIS A 51 -7.27 0.22 -22.30
N THR A 52 -5.98 -0.14 -22.45
CA THR A 52 -5.33 -0.29 -23.76
C THR A 52 -5.60 -1.66 -24.41
N GLY A 53 -6.39 -2.54 -23.77
CA GLY A 53 -6.67 -3.89 -24.28
C GLY A 53 -5.48 -4.84 -24.21
N ALA A 54 -4.46 -4.55 -23.40
CA ALA A 54 -3.31 -5.42 -23.26
C ALA A 54 -3.72 -6.75 -22.59
N GLN A 55 -3.25 -7.86 -23.16
CA GLN A 55 -3.48 -9.20 -22.59
C GLN A 55 -2.48 -9.56 -21.49
N TRP A 56 -1.32 -8.90 -21.48
CA TRP A 56 -0.19 -9.19 -20.61
C TRP A 56 0.40 -7.90 -20.05
N ILE A 57 0.95 -7.99 -18.84
CA ILE A 57 1.70 -6.93 -18.18
C ILE A 57 2.84 -7.56 -17.40
N ASP A 58 4.03 -6.97 -17.48
CA ASP A 58 5.19 -7.48 -16.77
C ASP A 58 5.01 -7.36 -15.26
N ALA A 59 5.35 -8.42 -14.54
CA ALA A 59 5.18 -8.51 -13.10
C ALA A 59 6.41 -9.12 -12.43
N VAL A 60 6.77 -8.58 -11.28
CA VAL A 60 7.73 -9.16 -10.34
C VAL A 60 6.96 -9.70 -9.14
N TYR A 61 7.24 -10.95 -8.80
CA TYR A 61 6.63 -11.60 -7.64
C TYR A 61 7.39 -11.29 -6.34
N PHE A 62 6.63 -11.09 -5.27
CA PHE A 62 7.11 -11.01 -3.91
C PHE A 62 6.59 -12.21 -3.12
N ASP A 63 7.51 -12.92 -2.46
CA ASP A 63 7.29 -14.20 -1.77
C ASP A 63 7.28 -14.10 -0.24
N GLY A 64 6.95 -12.93 0.32
CA GLY A 64 6.76 -12.76 1.77
C GLY A 64 5.35 -13.12 2.24
N ASP A 65 5.12 -13.02 3.55
CA ASP A 65 3.79 -13.17 4.15
C ASP A 65 2.88 -11.95 3.93
N GLU A 66 1.61 -12.02 4.37
CA GLU A 66 0.65 -10.92 4.20
C GLU A 66 1.09 -9.62 4.90
N ALA A 67 1.71 -9.71 6.07
CA ALA A 67 2.15 -8.54 6.82
C ALA A 67 3.35 -7.86 6.15
N GLN A 68 4.30 -8.66 5.64
CA GLN A 68 5.44 -8.20 4.86
C GLN A 68 4.99 -7.59 3.53
N ALA A 69 4.03 -8.22 2.83
CA ALA A 69 3.46 -7.71 1.59
C ALA A 69 2.74 -6.37 1.82
N PHE A 70 2.00 -6.24 2.93
CA PHE A 70 1.37 -4.99 3.33
C PHE A 70 2.40 -3.87 3.56
N LEU A 71 3.44 -4.12 4.36
CA LEU A 71 4.48 -3.11 4.59
C LEU A 71 5.24 -2.74 3.31
N LEU A 72 5.51 -3.71 2.44
CA LEU A 72 6.12 -3.44 1.14
C LEU A 72 5.22 -2.53 0.29
N ALA A 73 3.93 -2.80 0.26
CA ALA A 73 2.98 -1.98 -0.48
C ALA A 73 2.94 -0.53 0.04
N VAL A 74 2.92 -0.33 1.37
CA VAL A 74 3.00 1.02 1.97
C VAL A 74 4.28 1.74 1.56
N ARG A 75 5.44 1.07 1.64
CA ARG A 75 6.74 1.67 1.27
C ARG A 75 6.82 2.06 -0.21
N LEU A 76 6.42 1.17 -1.11
CA LEU A 76 6.45 1.44 -2.55
C LEU A 76 5.51 2.58 -2.93
N ASN A 77 4.30 2.60 -2.35
CA ASN A 77 3.31 3.66 -2.60
C ASN A 77 3.66 5.00 -1.93
N ASN A 78 4.66 5.05 -1.03
CA ASN A 78 5.18 6.31 -0.50
C ASN A 78 6.25 6.94 -1.40
N THR A 79 6.95 6.13 -2.20
CA THR A 79 8.16 6.54 -2.92
C THR A 79 7.89 6.78 -4.41
N HIS A 80 6.95 6.04 -5.01
CA HIS A 80 6.75 6.01 -6.46
C HIS A 80 5.32 6.35 -6.86
N GLY A 81 5.17 6.85 -8.09
CA GLY A 81 3.87 7.14 -8.70
C GLY A 81 3.12 8.29 -8.02
N LEU A 82 1.87 8.04 -7.64
CA LEU A 82 1.04 8.94 -6.83
C LEU A 82 1.22 8.59 -5.34
N PRO A 83 1.95 9.37 -4.54
CA PRO A 83 2.25 8.97 -3.16
C PRO A 83 0.99 8.78 -2.31
N LEU A 84 1.06 7.96 -1.26
CA LEU A 84 -0.01 7.88 -0.26
C LEU A 84 -0.26 9.23 0.40
N SER A 85 -1.53 9.55 0.68
CA SER A 85 -1.87 10.74 1.46
C SER A 85 -1.47 10.55 2.93
N ALA A 86 -1.44 11.64 3.70
CA ALA A 86 -1.22 11.55 5.15
C ALA A 86 -2.28 10.66 5.83
N ALA A 87 -3.54 10.75 5.39
CA ALA A 87 -4.63 9.94 5.92
C ALA A 87 -4.45 8.44 5.60
N ASP A 88 -3.97 8.10 4.40
CA ASP A 88 -3.64 6.73 4.02
C ASP A 88 -2.51 6.17 4.90
N ARG A 89 -1.45 6.95 5.13
CA ARG A 89 -0.34 6.54 6.00
C ARG A 89 -0.78 6.34 7.45
N MET A 90 -1.66 7.19 7.96
CA MET A 90 -2.23 7.02 9.31
C MET A 90 -3.06 5.73 9.41
N ALA A 91 -3.90 5.45 8.42
CA ALA A 91 -4.64 4.18 8.33
C ALA A 91 -3.69 2.98 8.27
N ALA A 92 -2.62 3.10 7.50
CA ALA A 92 -1.62 2.06 7.36
C ALA A 92 -0.89 1.79 8.68
N ALA A 93 -0.61 2.83 9.47
CA ALA A 93 -0.04 2.68 10.81
C ALA A 93 -0.99 1.97 11.77
N GLU A 94 -2.29 2.29 11.75
CA GLU A 94 -3.31 1.59 12.56
C GLU A 94 -3.34 0.09 12.25
N GLN A 95 -3.30 -0.27 10.97
CA GLN A 95 -3.27 -1.67 10.54
C GLN A 95 -1.91 -2.34 10.81
N ALA A 96 -0.79 -1.62 10.67
CA ALA A 96 0.53 -2.17 10.98
C ALA A 96 0.66 -2.56 12.47
N LEU A 97 0.01 -1.82 13.37
CA LEU A 97 -0.02 -2.16 14.80
C LEU A 97 -0.68 -3.51 15.09
N THR A 98 -1.61 -3.98 14.24
CA THR A 98 -2.24 -5.30 14.43
C THR A 98 -1.35 -6.44 13.96
N PHE A 99 -0.50 -6.19 12.95
CA PHE A 99 0.46 -7.18 12.45
C PHE A 99 1.74 -7.21 13.29
N TYR A 100 2.14 -6.07 13.85
CA TYR A 100 3.40 -5.89 14.55
C TYR A 100 3.20 -5.20 15.91
N PRO A 101 2.48 -5.83 16.85
CA PRO A 101 2.16 -5.22 18.15
C PRO A 101 3.44 -4.89 18.95
N ASP A 102 4.47 -5.74 18.84
CA ASP A 102 5.72 -5.65 19.61
C ASP A 102 6.76 -4.71 18.98
N TRP A 103 6.50 -4.17 17.78
CA TRP A 103 7.42 -3.23 17.16
C TRP A 103 7.42 -1.89 17.90
N THR A 104 8.60 -1.29 18.00
CA THR A 104 8.78 0.06 18.53
C THR A 104 8.17 1.11 17.59
N ASP A 105 7.86 2.29 18.14
CA ASP A 105 7.34 3.40 17.34
C ASP A 105 8.35 3.85 16.26
N TYR A 106 9.65 3.74 16.52
CA TYR A 106 10.72 3.96 15.55
C TYR A 106 10.66 2.97 14.36
N GLN A 107 10.52 1.67 14.63
CA GLN A 107 10.45 0.65 13.57
C GLN A 107 9.24 0.86 12.66
N LEU A 108 8.07 1.16 13.25
CA LEU A 108 6.86 1.47 12.48
C LEU A 108 6.97 2.79 11.72
N ALA A 109 7.53 3.83 12.33
CA ALA A 109 7.76 5.13 11.70
C ALA A 109 8.58 4.99 10.41
N GLN A 110 9.71 4.28 10.49
CA GLN A 110 10.58 4.00 9.35
C GLN A 110 9.89 3.14 8.28
N ALA A 111 9.08 2.17 8.70
CA ALA A 111 8.37 1.30 7.76
C ALA A 111 7.24 2.02 7.02
N ILE A 112 6.52 2.92 7.68
CA ILE A 112 5.29 3.55 7.17
C ILE A 112 5.53 4.94 6.57
N GLY A 113 6.66 5.60 6.87
CA GLY A 113 6.93 6.97 6.44
C GLY A 113 6.14 8.01 7.24
N LEU A 114 6.06 7.81 8.56
CA LEU A 114 5.50 8.75 9.53
C LEU A 114 6.54 9.09 10.59
N SER A 115 6.31 10.16 11.36
CA SER A 115 7.15 10.45 12.52
C SER A 115 6.82 9.51 13.68
N GLU A 116 7.81 9.22 14.54
CA GLU A 116 7.60 8.46 15.78
C GLU A 116 6.50 9.06 16.65
N ARG A 117 6.44 10.40 16.72
CA ARG A 117 5.37 11.12 17.44
C ARG A 117 3.97 10.78 16.90
N ALA A 118 3.82 10.66 15.58
CA ALA A 118 2.53 10.30 14.99
C ALA A 118 2.15 8.85 15.33
N ILE A 119 3.11 7.92 15.26
CA ILE A 119 2.89 6.52 15.64
C ILE A 119 2.49 6.39 17.11
N ALA A 120 3.21 7.06 18.02
CA ALA A 120 2.90 7.05 19.46
C ALA A 120 1.47 7.52 19.75
N LEU A 121 1.01 8.59 19.07
CA LEU A 121 -0.37 9.08 19.20
C LEU A 121 -1.41 8.07 18.70
N ILE A 122 -1.14 7.41 17.58
CA ILE A 122 -2.02 6.37 17.02
C ILE A 122 -2.11 5.17 17.97
N ARG A 123 -0.96 4.68 18.46
CA ARG A 123 -0.90 3.57 19.42
C ARG A 123 -1.69 3.87 20.70
N LYS A 124 -1.52 5.08 21.26
CA LYS A 124 -2.28 5.52 22.44
C LYS A 124 -3.80 5.49 22.21
N ARG A 125 -4.25 5.96 21.04
CA ARG A 125 -5.67 5.93 20.67
C ARG A 125 -6.18 4.51 20.53
N ALA A 126 -5.44 3.64 19.86
CA ALA A 126 -5.81 2.23 19.69
C ALA A 126 -5.98 1.51 21.04
N LEU A 127 -5.05 1.75 21.99
CA LEU A 127 -5.15 1.19 23.35
C LEU A 127 -6.37 1.73 24.12
N THR A 128 -6.70 3.01 23.96
CA THR A 128 -7.87 3.62 24.61
C THR A 128 -9.17 3.03 24.07
N LEU A 129 -9.29 2.85 22.76
CA LEU A 129 -10.46 2.21 22.13
C LEU A 129 -10.63 0.74 22.56
N ALA A 130 -9.52 0.00 22.68
CA ALA A 130 -9.54 -1.37 23.18
C ALA A 130 -9.97 -1.46 24.66
N ALA A 131 -9.61 -0.47 25.48
CA ALA A 131 -10.02 -0.41 26.88
C ALA A 131 -11.50 -0.03 27.09
N GLN A 132 -12.10 0.74 26.16
CA GLN A 132 -13.51 1.15 26.21
C GLN A 132 -14.48 0.10 25.64
N SER A 133 -13.96 -0.86 24.88
CA SER A 133 -14.75 -1.94 24.26
C SER A 133 -14.82 -3.21 25.12
N ARG A 134 -14.36 -3.14 26.38
CA ARG A 134 -14.42 -4.19 27.39
C ARG A 134 -15.37 -3.78 28.51
#